data_AF-A0A286EWP4-F1
#
_entry.id   AF-A0A286EWP4-F1
#
_cell.length_a   1.000
_cell.length_b   1.000
_cell.length_c   1.000
_cell.angle_alpha   90.00
_cell.angle_beta   90.00
_cell.angle_gamma   90.00
#
_symmetry.space_group_name_H-M   'P 1'
#
loop_
_entity.id
_entity.type
_entity.pdbx_description
1 polymer ?
#
loop_
_entity_poly.entity_id
_entity_poly.type
_entity_poly.pdbx_seq_one_letter_code
_entity_poly.pdbx_strand_id
1 'polypeptide(L)'
;NLDTPVGDAAKLEPADKKKIAEAIDKATGNTLTNAVNVGDLQAAVSAAKTEVKSDDGSITVTPSTNATTGAPVYDVKVATTNLENNPNGTVKTPEGEAGKQFVNASTLANVMNNISHNVTIGKDETDFNNQAGKADFAVKAGETLQFNAGKNLIVKQNGKEITFATANDVTFNNVTSNNINVPTDTADSPITITKNGISAGDKPITNVSSSLPTYTDAPRTGLVNLTNATPNNVATVGDLQKMGWVVQSDKTTGDTSKEFSNQVKNADVVKFVGTGAATVSANTTADGTNVITIDVAEAKAGLTTGNITVNDGTNPAQPAGTVSGDTTNGKAASVDDVVKAVNESGFKVAANGTTSKDPKEPSKDNIVNAGDVLNFANGQGTKANVTVDGNTTTVRIDSPLAYVNSTAPTDTSNPTNTVKFVGSDAA
;
A
#
# COMPACT_ATOMS: atom_id res chain seq x y z
N ASN A 1 -39.73 -158.36 -38.65
CA ASN A 1 -38.90 -158.10 -39.85
C ASN A 1 -38.05 -156.86 -39.56
N LEU A 2 -36.83 -156.89 -39.00
CA LEU A 2 -35.94 -157.90 -38.39
C LEU A 2 -35.33 -157.17 -37.16
N ASP A 3 -35.58 -157.55 -35.91
CA ASP A 3 -34.94 -158.64 -35.15
C ASP A 3 -33.54 -158.27 -34.59
N THR A 4 -33.49 -157.68 -33.39
CA THR A 4 -32.67 -158.11 -32.22
C THR A 4 -32.86 -157.16 -31.01
N PRO A 5 -32.80 -157.66 -29.75
CA PRO A 5 -33.45 -157.03 -28.60
C PRO A 5 -32.48 -156.42 -27.57
N VAL A 6 -32.91 -155.32 -26.93
CA VAL A 6 -32.58 -154.99 -25.52
C VAL A 6 -33.89 -154.43 -24.97
N GLY A 7 -34.67 -155.20 -24.22
CA GLY A 7 -34.40 -155.50 -22.83
C GLY A 7 -35.36 -154.62 -22.02
N ASP A 8 -36.24 -155.25 -21.24
CA ASP A 8 -37.30 -154.64 -20.43
C ASP A 8 -37.00 -153.20 -19.99
N ALA A 9 -37.93 -152.28 -20.25
CA ALA A 9 -38.02 -151.05 -19.48
C ALA A 9 -38.43 -151.43 -18.05
N ALA A 10 -37.46 -151.95 -17.30
CA ALA A 10 -37.59 -152.23 -15.89
C ALA A 10 -38.16 -150.96 -15.24
N LYS A 11 -39.35 -151.09 -14.65
CA LYS A 11 -39.83 -150.09 -13.70
C LYS A 11 -38.73 -149.96 -12.66
N LEU A 12 -37.99 -148.87 -12.70
CA LEU A 12 -36.97 -148.55 -11.71
C LEU A 12 -37.60 -148.77 -10.33
N GLU A 13 -37.10 -149.76 -9.61
CA GLU A 13 -37.55 -150.09 -8.27
C GLU A 13 -37.33 -148.87 -7.36
N PRO A 14 -38.16 -148.64 -6.32
CA PRO A 14 -38.02 -147.48 -5.43
C PRO A 14 -36.61 -147.27 -4.88
N ALA A 15 -35.86 -148.37 -4.68
CA ALA A 15 -34.47 -148.34 -4.24
C ALA A 15 -33.51 -147.74 -5.28
N ASP A 16 -33.72 -148.00 -6.57
CA ASP A 16 -32.86 -147.49 -7.65
C ASP A 16 -33.15 -146.03 -7.95
N LYS A 17 -34.43 -145.61 -7.84
CA LYS A 17 -34.79 -144.17 -7.87
C LYS A 17 -34.17 -143.42 -6.69
N LYS A 18 -34.15 -144.03 -5.49
CA LYS A 18 -33.51 -143.46 -4.30
C LYS A 18 -31.99 -143.32 -4.48
N LYS A 19 -31.32 -144.34 -5.04
CA LYS A 19 -29.88 -144.28 -5.36
C LYS A 19 -29.55 -143.20 -6.39
N ILE A 20 -30.35 -143.05 -7.44
CA ILE A 20 -30.14 -142.00 -8.46
C ILE A 20 -30.35 -140.60 -7.85
N ALA A 21 -31.39 -140.42 -7.03
CA ALA A 21 -31.62 -139.17 -6.31
C ALA A 21 -30.46 -138.84 -5.34
N GLU A 22 -29.99 -139.84 -4.57
CA GLU A 22 -28.83 -139.68 -3.67
C GLU A 22 -27.52 -139.45 -4.42
N ALA A 23 -27.34 -140.03 -5.61
CA ALA A 23 -26.16 -139.81 -6.46
C ALA A 23 -26.15 -138.40 -7.08
N ILE A 24 -27.32 -137.86 -7.45
CA ILE A 24 -27.45 -136.47 -7.93
C ILE A 24 -27.25 -135.49 -6.76
N ASP A 25 -27.79 -135.79 -5.58
CA ASP A 25 -27.66 -134.98 -4.36
C ASP A 25 -26.23 -134.92 -3.81
N LYS A 26 -25.45 -136.01 -3.98
CA LYS A 26 -24.05 -136.12 -3.51
C LYS A 26 -22.99 -135.97 -4.60
N ALA A 27 -23.38 -135.64 -5.83
CA ALA A 27 -22.42 -135.42 -6.91
C ALA A 27 -21.54 -134.20 -6.56
N THR A 28 -20.24 -134.41 -6.33
CA THR A 28 -19.29 -133.32 -6.13
C THR A 28 -18.28 -133.35 -7.28
N GLY A 29 -18.26 -132.30 -8.10
CA GLY A 29 -17.43 -132.28 -9.31
C GLY A 29 -17.01 -130.86 -9.69
N ASN A 30 -15.69 -130.69 -9.87
CA ASN A 30 -15.06 -129.47 -10.35
C ASN A 30 -15.35 -129.24 -11.85
N THR A 31 -15.88 -128.05 -12.16
CA THR A 31 -15.96 -127.30 -13.45
C THR A 31 -16.79 -127.80 -14.65
N LEU A 32 -17.79 -126.97 -14.97
CA LEU A 32 -18.35 -126.58 -16.30
C LEU A 32 -19.06 -127.60 -17.20
N THR A 33 -19.00 -128.91 -17.00
CA THR A 33 -19.71 -129.89 -17.87
C THR A 33 -20.64 -130.86 -17.13
N ASN A 34 -20.96 -130.58 -15.88
CA ASN A 34 -21.75 -131.47 -15.02
C ASN A 34 -23.22 -131.01 -14.95
N ALA A 35 -24.14 -131.93 -14.66
CA ALA A 35 -25.50 -131.53 -14.27
C ALA A 35 -25.43 -130.74 -12.96
N VAL A 36 -25.83 -129.47 -12.98
CA VAL A 36 -25.86 -128.60 -11.79
C VAL A 36 -26.84 -129.19 -10.80
N ASN A 37 -26.35 -129.67 -9.65
CA ASN A 37 -27.23 -130.09 -8.58
C ASN A 37 -27.70 -128.85 -7.79
N VAL A 38 -28.71 -129.03 -6.94
CA VAL A 38 -29.30 -127.94 -6.15
C VAL A 38 -28.26 -127.31 -5.19
N GLY A 39 -27.28 -128.09 -4.72
CA GLY A 39 -26.17 -127.62 -3.88
C GLY A 39 -25.21 -126.69 -4.61
N ASP A 40 -24.84 -127.01 -5.86
CA ASP A 40 -23.97 -126.18 -6.71
C ASP A 40 -24.65 -124.85 -7.06
N LEU A 41 -25.96 -124.87 -7.35
CA LEU A 41 -26.73 -123.65 -7.58
C LEU A 41 -26.85 -122.80 -6.31
N GLN A 42 -27.10 -123.41 -5.15
CA GLN A 42 -27.13 -122.71 -3.88
C GLN A 42 -25.75 -122.14 -3.50
N ALA A 43 -24.66 -122.85 -3.81
CA ALA A 43 -23.29 -122.39 -3.59
C ALA A 43 -22.93 -121.22 -4.51
N ALA A 44 -23.29 -121.28 -5.79
CA ALA A 44 -23.08 -120.17 -6.73
C ALA A 44 -23.91 -118.93 -6.36
N VAL A 45 -25.17 -119.11 -5.96
CA VAL A 45 -26.05 -118.03 -5.48
C VAL A 45 -25.51 -117.43 -4.16
N SER A 46 -24.97 -118.25 -3.26
CA SER A 46 -24.37 -117.77 -2.00
C SER A 46 -22.99 -117.10 -2.20
N ALA A 47 -22.26 -117.47 -3.25
CA ALA A 47 -20.96 -116.89 -3.61
C ALA A 47 -21.10 -115.55 -4.37
N ALA A 48 -22.23 -115.31 -5.03
CA ALA A 48 -22.53 -114.05 -5.70
C ALA A 48 -22.80 -112.92 -4.68
N LYS A 49 -21.72 -112.33 -4.14
CA LYS A 49 -21.76 -111.21 -3.21
C LYS A 49 -21.53 -109.89 -3.94
N THR A 50 -22.35 -108.88 -3.63
CA THR A 50 -22.15 -107.50 -4.11
C THR A 50 -21.93 -106.59 -2.90
N GLU A 51 -20.85 -105.80 -2.93
CA GLU A 51 -20.55 -104.79 -1.93
C GLU A 51 -20.72 -103.40 -2.54
N VAL A 52 -21.48 -102.54 -1.85
CA VAL A 52 -21.67 -101.13 -2.20
C VAL A 52 -21.35 -100.32 -0.95
N LYS A 53 -20.30 -99.50 -1.00
CA LYS A 53 -19.81 -98.72 0.15
C LYS A 53 -19.39 -97.31 -0.27
N SER A 54 -19.49 -96.37 0.67
CA SER A 54 -18.93 -95.00 0.58
C SER A 54 -17.80 -94.90 1.60
N ASP A 55 -16.55 -95.05 1.16
CA ASP A 55 -15.39 -95.04 2.07
C ASP A 55 -15.14 -93.66 2.71
N ASP A 56 -15.60 -92.59 2.05
CA ASP A 56 -15.49 -91.20 2.49
C ASP A 56 -16.70 -90.71 3.33
N GLY A 57 -17.75 -91.53 3.46
CA GLY A 57 -18.97 -91.18 4.18
C GLY A 57 -19.87 -90.14 3.50
N SER A 58 -19.59 -89.74 2.25
CA SER A 58 -20.38 -88.73 1.53
C SER A 58 -21.77 -89.23 1.12
N ILE A 59 -21.94 -90.56 1.06
CA ILE A 59 -23.18 -91.25 0.73
C ILE A 59 -23.48 -92.31 1.79
N THR A 60 -24.71 -92.31 2.31
CA THR A 60 -25.23 -93.39 3.15
C THR A 60 -25.88 -94.45 2.28
N VAL A 61 -25.39 -95.69 2.38
CA VAL A 61 -25.94 -96.85 1.68
C VAL A 61 -26.67 -97.75 2.68
N THR A 62 -27.98 -97.88 2.52
CA THR A 62 -28.82 -98.74 3.40
C THR A 62 -29.26 -99.98 2.62
N PRO A 63 -28.69 -101.17 2.92
CA PRO A 63 -29.08 -102.40 2.24
C PRO A 63 -30.44 -102.90 2.76
N SER A 64 -31.25 -103.45 1.85
CA SER A 64 -32.52 -104.12 2.11
C SER A 64 -32.76 -105.23 1.08
N THR A 65 -33.88 -105.96 1.22
CA THR A 65 -34.27 -107.00 0.25
C THR A 65 -35.65 -106.70 -0.32
N ASN A 66 -35.81 -106.92 -1.63
CA ASN A 66 -37.11 -106.80 -2.27
C ASN A 66 -38.03 -107.91 -1.77
N ALA A 67 -39.14 -107.55 -1.13
CA ALA A 67 -40.05 -108.52 -0.51
C ALA A 67 -40.74 -109.47 -1.50
N THR A 68 -40.76 -109.14 -2.80
CA THR A 68 -41.39 -109.95 -3.85
C THR A 68 -40.39 -110.82 -4.61
N THR A 69 -39.19 -110.30 -4.92
CA THR A 69 -38.21 -111.00 -5.76
C THR A 69 -37.00 -111.54 -5.00
N GLY A 70 -36.82 -111.15 -3.72
CA GLY A 70 -35.65 -111.51 -2.91
C GLY A 70 -34.35 -110.81 -3.34
N ALA A 71 -34.38 -109.94 -4.35
CA ALA A 71 -33.19 -109.24 -4.85
C ALA A 71 -32.65 -108.22 -3.83
N PRO A 72 -31.33 -108.00 -3.76
CA PRO A 72 -30.75 -106.94 -2.94
C PRO A 72 -31.16 -105.56 -3.48
N VAL A 73 -31.55 -104.67 -2.58
CA VAL A 73 -31.89 -103.27 -2.87
C VAL A 73 -31.04 -102.37 -2.00
N TYR A 74 -30.43 -101.33 -2.58
CA TYR A 74 -29.62 -100.36 -1.86
C TYR A 74 -30.31 -98.99 -1.94
N ASP A 75 -30.77 -98.49 -0.80
CA ASP A 75 -31.21 -97.10 -0.71
C ASP A 75 -29.99 -96.21 -0.53
N VAL A 76 -29.89 -95.18 -1.38
CA VAL A 76 -28.71 -94.33 -1.50
C VAL A 76 -29.11 -92.91 -1.13
N LYS A 77 -28.60 -92.44 0.00
CA LYS A 77 -28.83 -91.08 0.47
C LYS A 77 -27.54 -90.27 0.43
N VAL A 78 -27.58 -89.15 -0.27
CA VAL A 78 -26.45 -88.20 -0.31
C VAL A 78 -26.45 -87.37 0.98
N ALA A 79 -25.30 -87.30 1.65
CA ALA A 79 -25.12 -86.41 2.79
C ALA A 79 -24.88 -84.98 2.29
N THR A 80 -25.61 -84.01 2.87
CA THR A 80 -25.51 -82.60 2.49
C THR A 80 -25.17 -81.71 3.66
N THR A 81 -24.29 -80.74 3.42
CA THR A 81 -23.94 -79.70 4.38
C THR A 81 -24.41 -78.33 3.91
N ASN A 82 -24.48 -77.39 4.86
CA ASN A 82 -24.66 -75.98 4.58
C ASN A 82 -23.31 -75.25 4.54
N LEU A 83 -23.29 -74.14 3.82
CA LEU A 83 -22.17 -73.20 3.79
C LEU A 83 -22.57 -71.92 4.54
N GLU A 84 -21.58 -71.28 5.15
CA GLU A 84 -21.75 -70.03 5.90
C GLU A 84 -20.81 -68.97 5.34
N ASN A 85 -21.17 -67.70 5.47
CA ASN A 85 -20.27 -66.58 5.19
C ASN A 85 -19.60 -66.11 6.50
N ASN A 86 -18.31 -65.78 6.43
CA ASN A 86 -17.58 -65.11 7.50
C ASN A 86 -18.02 -63.63 7.61
N PRO A 87 -17.81 -62.97 8.77
CA PRO A 87 -18.13 -61.54 8.93
C PRO A 87 -17.45 -60.59 7.94
N ASN A 88 -16.31 -61.01 7.35
CA ASN A 88 -15.60 -60.26 6.31
C ASN A 88 -16.10 -60.53 4.88
N GLY A 89 -17.22 -61.26 4.73
CA GLY A 89 -17.85 -61.55 3.44
C GLY A 89 -17.30 -62.75 2.69
N THR A 90 -16.26 -63.43 3.20
CA THR A 90 -15.74 -64.67 2.57
C THR A 90 -16.60 -65.89 2.90
N VAL A 91 -16.47 -66.98 2.15
CA VAL A 91 -17.12 -68.26 2.49
C VAL A 91 -16.30 -69.01 3.53
N LYS A 92 -16.94 -69.49 4.58
CA LYS A 92 -16.31 -70.31 5.62
C LYS A 92 -16.11 -71.74 5.10
N THR A 93 -14.87 -72.22 5.16
CA THR A 93 -14.52 -73.58 4.74
C THR A 93 -15.12 -74.60 5.72
N PRO A 94 -15.91 -75.59 5.26
CA PRO A 94 -16.39 -76.67 6.13
C PRO A 94 -15.23 -77.56 6.58
N GLU A 95 -15.25 -77.98 7.84
CA GLU A 95 -14.22 -78.85 8.45
C GLU A 95 -14.81 -80.20 8.88
N GLY A 96 -13.94 -81.20 9.10
CA GLY A 96 -14.34 -82.53 9.58
C GLY A 96 -15.31 -83.24 8.64
N GLU A 97 -16.33 -83.91 9.20
CA GLU A 97 -17.34 -84.65 8.43
C GLU A 97 -18.14 -83.75 7.47
N ALA A 98 -18.33 -82.47 7.79
CA ALA A 98 -19.03 -81.54 6.90
C ALA A 98 -18.23 -81.25 5.61
N GLY A 99 -16.89 -81.27 5.68
CA GLY A 99 -16.01 -81.09 4.51
C GLY A 99 -16.07 -82.21 3.49
N LYS A 100 -16.64 -83.37 3.86
CA LYS A 100 -16.82 -84.54 2.98
C LYS A 100 -18.19 -84.58 2.31
N GLN A 101 -19.11 -83.69 2.69
CA GLN A 101 -20.51 -83.69 2.25
C GLN A 101 -20.73 -82.80 1.04
N PHE A 102 -21.84 -83.03 0.32
CA PHE A 102 -22.24 -82.23 -0.83
C PHE A 102 -23.00 -80.97 -0.42
N VAL A 103 -23.05 -79.97 -1.30
CA VAL A 103 -23.92 -78.80 -1.15
C VAL A 103 -25.00 -78.84 -2.23
N ASN A 104 -26.21 -78.42 -1.90
CA ASN A 104 -27.28 -78.31 -2.88
C ASN A 104 -27.26 -76.93 -3.58
N ALA A 105 -27.98 -76.82 -4.69
CA ALA A 105 -28.02 -75.59 -5.49
C ALA A 105 -28.51 -74.37 -4.70
N SER A 106 -29.49 -74.56 -3.81
CA SER A 106 -30.03 -73.48 -2.96
C SER A 106 -28.98 -72.98 -1.96
N THR A 107 -28.25 -73.89 -1.31
CA THR A 107 -27.14 -73.56 -0.40
C THR A 107 -26.06 -72.76 -1.12
N LEU A 108 -25.67 -73.20 -2.33
CA LEU A 108 -24.66 -72.51 -3.11
C LEU A 108 -25.12 -71.11 -3.54
N ALA A 109 -26.34 -70.98 -4.06
CA ALA A 109 -26.91 -69.69 -4.46
C ALA A 109 -26.99 -68.72 -3.27
N ASN A 110 -27.43 -69.21 -2.10
CA ASN A 110 -27.53 -68.41 -0.88
C ASN A 110 -26.18 -67.83 -0.47
N VAL A 111 -25.12 -68.65 -0.43
CA VAL A 111 -23.79 -68.16 -0.05
C VAL A 111 -23.21 -67.23 -1.10
N MET A 112 -23.34 -67.53 -2.39
CA MET A 112 -22.84 -66.68 -3.47
C MET A 112 -23.49 -65.28 -3.45
N ASN A 113 -24.80 -65.21 -3.19
CA ASN A 113 -25.53 -63.94 -3.09
C ASN A 113 -25.20 -63.14 -1.81
N ASN A 114 -24.49 -63.75 -0.84
CA ASN A 114 -24.10 -63.10 0.41
C ASN A 114 -22.57 -62.91 0.56
N ILE A 115 -21.78 -63.29 -0.46
CA ILE A 115 -20.36 -62.90 -0.50
C ILE A 115 -20.28 -61.38 -0.63
N SER A 116 -19.40 -60.76 0.15
CA SER A 116 -19.20 -59.31 0.15
C SER A 116 -17.74 -58.90 0.31
N HIS A 117 -17.47 -57.63 0.05
CA HIS A 117 -16.24 -56.96 0.46
C HIS A 117 -16.58 -55.70 1.26
N ASN A 118 -15.75 -55.37 2.25
CA ASN A 118 -15.97 -54.18 3.06
C ASN A 118 -15.33 -52.95 2.38
N VAL A 119 -16.09 -51.87 2.28
CA VAL A 119 -15.64 -50.56 1.82
C VAL A 119 -15.73 -49.58 2.98
N THR A 120 -14.65 -48.84 3.21
CA THR A 120 -14.58 -47.77 4.22
C THR A 120 -13.59 -46.69 3.76
N ILE A 121 -13.59 -45.55 4.44
CA ILE A 121 -12.65 -44.45 4.21
C ILE A 121 -11.55 -44.44 5.29
N GLY A 122 -10.32 -44.09 4.91
CA GLY A 122 -9.21 -43.94 5.85
C GLY A 122 -9.42 -42.81 6.87
N LYS A 123 -8.68 -42.87 7.99
CA LYS A 123 -8.67 -41.81 9.01
C LYS A 123 -7.51 -40.86 8.76
N ASP A 124 -7.82 -39.60 8.46
CA ASP A 124 -6.87 -38.49 8.48
C ASP A 124 -7.55 -37.30 9.17
N GLU A 125 -7.09 -36.98 10.38
CA GLU A 125 -7.65 -35.90 11.21
C GLU A 125 -6.99 -34.55 10.96
N THR A 126 -5.88 -34.53 10.22
CA THR A 126 -5.16 -33.30 9.88
C THR A 126 -5.79 -32.59 8.70
N ASP A 127 -6.28 -33.36 7.72
CA ASP A 127 -6.75 -32.81 6.45
C ASP A 127 -8.28 -32.89 6.27
N PHE A 128 -8.99 -33.71 7.07
CA PHE A 128 -10.45 -33.90 6.93
C PHE A 128 -11.23 -33.71 8.23
N ASN A 129 -11.97 -32.58 8.29
CA ASN A 129 -12.75 -32.15 9.47
C ASN A 129 -14.12 -32.84 9.58
N ASN A 130 -14.62 -33.44 8.48
CA ASN A 130 -15.89 -34.16 8.45
C ASN A 130 -15.67 -35.55 7.86
N GLN A 131 -15.82 -36.58 8.69
CA GLN A 131 -15.58 -37.97 8.32
C GLN A 131 -16.79 -38.84 8.70
N ALA A 132 -18.01 -38.37 8.40
CA ALA A 132 -19.21 -39.20 8.55
C ALA A 132 -19.12 -40.46 7.66
N GLY A 133 -19.62 -41.61 8.16
CA GLY A 133 -19.72 -42.84 7.36
C GLY A 133 -18.51 -43.80 7.41
N LYS A 134 -17.69 -43.77 8.48
CA LYS A 134 -16.53 -44.68 8.65
C LYS A 134 -16.84 -46.16 8.93
N ALA A 135 -18.11 -46.51 9.16
CA ALA A 135 -18.44 -47.90 9.41
C ALA A 135 -18.19 -48.71 8.14
N ASP A 136 -17.57 -49.89 8.30
CA ASP A 136 -17.42 -50.84 7.21
C ASP A 136 -18.78 -51.11 6.56
N PHE A 137 -18.86 -50.87 5.25
CA PHE A 137 -20.04 -51.20 4.45
C PHE A 137 -19.74 -52.45 3.63
N ALA A 138 -20.48 -53.53 3.86
CA ALA A 138 -20.33 -54.79 3.15
C ALA A 138 -21.09 -54.74 1.81
N VAL A 139 -20.37 -54.56 0.71
CA VAL A 139 -20.93 -54.58 -0.65
C VAL A 139 -21.06 -56.03 -1.11
N LYS A 140 -22.29 -56.52 -1.23
CA LYS A 140 -22.59 -57.91 -1.64
C LYS A 140 -22.51 -58.12 -3.15
N ALA A 141 -22.45 -59.38 -3.56
CA ALA A 141 -22.57 -59.78 -4.96
C ALA A 141 -23.84 -59.19 -5.61
N GLY A 142 -23.66 -58.44 -6.69
CA GLY A 142 -24.74 -57.78 -7.43
C GLY A 142 -25.14 -56.39 -6.90
N GLU A 143 -24.60 -55.95 -5.76
CA GLU A 143 -24.83 -54.58 -5.28
C GLU A 143 -24.01 -53.55 -6.06
N THR A 144 -24.52 -52.32 -6.12
CA THR A 144 -23.84 -51.20 -6.77
C THR A 144 -23.13 -50.34 -5.73
N LEU A 145 -21.83 -50.16 -5.91
CA LEU A 145 -21.07 -49.14 -5.20
C LEU A 145 -21.07 -47.84 -6.04
N GLN A 146 -21.56 -46.75 -5.47
CA GLN A 146 -21.63 -45.45 -6.14
C GLN A 146 -20.64 -44.45 -5.52
N PHE A 147 -19.88 -43.79 -6.38
CA PHE A 147 -18.98 -42.70 -6.01
C PHE A 147 -19.60 -41.37 -6.42
N ASN A 148 -20.09 -40.61 -5.43
CA ASN A 148 -20.66 -39.29 -5.66
C ASN A 148 -19.56 -38.22 -5.54
N ALA A 149 -19.39 -37.41 -6.58
CA ALA A 149 -18.44 -36.30 -6.60
C ALA A 149 -19.04 -35.06 -5.93
N GLY A 150 -18.35 -34.50 -4.93
CA GLY A 150 -18.71 -33.22 -4.33
C GLY A 150 -18.34 -32.02 -5.21
N LYS A 151 -18.57 -30.81 -4.71
CA LYS A 151 -18.16 -29.57 -5.37
C LYS A 151 -16.65 -29.58 -5.64
N ASN A 152 -16.23 -29.09 -6.81
CA ASN A 152 -14.85 -29.03 -7.29
C ASN A 152 -14.16 -30.39 -7.56
N LEU A 153 -14.83 -31.52 -7.36
CA LEU A 153 -14.32 -32.85 -7.68
C LEU A 153 -15.03 -33.42 -8.91
N ILE A 154 -14.27 -34.15 -9.73
CA ILE A 154 -14.76 -34.92 -10.87
C ILE A 154 -14.41 -36.38 -10.64
N VAL A 155 -15.39 -37.27 -10.85
CA VAL A 155 -15.19 -38.71 -10.88
C VAL A 155 -15.55 -39.22 -12.27
N LYS A 156 -14.64 -39.94 -12.91
CA LYS A 156 -14.85 -40.55 -14.23
C LYS A 156 -14.65 -42.06 -14.14
N GLN A 157 -15.64 -42.82 -14.62
CA GLN A 157 -15.52 -44.27 -14.80
C GLN A 157 -15.26 -44.61 -16.27
N ASN A 158 -14.23 -45.41 -16.53
CA ASN A 158 -13.96 -46.01 -17.83
C ASN A 158 -13.80 -47.53 -17.66
N GLY A 159 -14.91 -48.26 -17.83
CA GLY A 159 -14.95 -49.69 -17.53
C GLY A 159 -14.65 -49.97 -16.05
N LYS A 160 -13.49 -50.57 -15.79
CA LYS A 160 -13.03 -50.97 -14.44
C LYS A 160 -12.21 -49.89 -13.73
N GLU A 161 -11.84 -48.83 -14.44
CA GLU A 161 -11.02 -47.75 -13.90
C GLU A 161 -11.89 -46.59 -13.42
N ILE A 162 -11.60 -46.09 -12.22
CA ILE A 162 -12.21 -44.89 -11.64
C ILE A 162 -11.11 -43.85 -11.47
N THR A 163 -11.25 -42.69 -12.13
CA THR A 163 -10.33 -41.56 -12.03
C THR A 163 -10.97 -40.43 -11.24
N PHE A 164 -10.23 -39.91 -10.26
CA PHE A 164 -10.59 -38.71 -9.51
C PHE A 164 -9.73 -37.54 -10.01
N ALA A 165 -10.36 -36.39 -10.24
CA ALA A 165 -9.68 -35.15 -10.62
C ALA A 165 -10.35 -33.94 -9.94
N THR A 166 -9.64 -32.82 -9.90
CA THR A 166 -10.27 -31.52 -9.64
C THR A 166 -10.96 -31.05 -10.91
N ALA A 167 -12.06 -30.32 -10.76
CA ALA A 167 -12.64 -29.59 -11.88
C ALA A 167 -11.65 -28.53 -12.42
N ASN A 168 -11.73 -28.21 -13.71
CA ASN A 168 -10.96 -27.11 -14.29
C ASN A 168 -11.40 -25.77 -13.69
N ASP A 169 -12.71 -25.58 -13.58
CA ASP A 169 -13.32 -24.41 -12.94
C ASP A 169 -13.76 -24.79 -11.52
N VAL A 170 -13.13 -24.17 -10.54
CA VAL A 170 -13.39 -24.41 -9.12
C VAL A 170 -13.91 -23.15 -8.44
N THR A 171 -14.80 -23.32 -7.47
CA THR A 171 -15.31 -22.20 -6.66
C THR A 171 -15.15 -22.51 -5.20
N PHE A 172 -14.47 -21.60 -4.49
CA PHE A 172 -14.29 -21.64 -3.05
C PHE A 172 -14.99 -20.43 -2.42
N ASN A 173 -15.57 -20.60 -1.24
CA ASN A 173 -16.09 -19.45 -0.48
C ASN A 173 -14.95 -18.66 0.16
N ASN A 174 -13.90 -19.36 0.60
CA ASN A 174 -12.69 -18.78 1.19
C ASN A 174 -11.49 -19.56 0.70
N VAL A 175 -10.37 -18.88 0.49
CA VAL A 175 -9.08 -19.48 0.15
C VAL A 175 -8.03 -18.94 1.11
N THR A 176 -7.45 -19.83 1.92
CA THR A 176 -6.23 -19.53 2.68
C THR A 176 -5.07 -20.13 1.90
N SER A 177 -4.15 -19.29 1.43
CA SER A 177 -2.98 -19.73 0.67
C SER A 177 -1.72 -19.01 1.14
N ASN A 178 -0.57 -19.71 1.06
CA ASN A 178 0.73 -19.09 1.26
C ASN A 178 1.09 -18.14 0.09
N ASN A 179 0.62 -18.46 -1.10
CA ASN A 179 0.87 -17.71 -2.33
C ASN A 179 -0.26 -17.94 -3.34
N ILE A 180 -0.79 -16.85 -3.90
CA ILE A 180 -1.64 -16.91 -5.10
C ILE A 180 -0.83 -16.32 -6.24
N ASN A 181 -0.61 -17.10 -7.29
CA ASN A 181 0.14 -16.69 -8.47
C ASN A 181 -0.76 -16.81 -9.71
N VAL A 182 -1.11 -15.68 -10.30
CA VAL A 182 -1.85 -15.63 -11.56
C VAL A 182 -0.84 -15.28 -12.66
N PRO A 183 -0.55 -16.22 -13.59
CA PRO A 183 0.38 -15.95 -14.67
C PRO A 183 -0.18 -14.85 -15.57
N THR A 184 0.72 -14.00 -16.07
CA THR A 184 0.42 -13.02 -17.12
C THR A 184 1.10 -13.47 -18.42
N ASP A 185 0.72 -12.90 -19.56
CA ASP A 185 1.34 -13.22 -20.86
C ASP A 185 2.85 -12.91 -20.91
N THR A 186 3.32 -12.09 -19.98
CA THR A 186 4.74 -11.78 -19.75
C THR A 186 5.27 -12.64 -18.62
N ALA A 187 6.10 -13.63 -18.95
CA ALA A 187 6.58 -14.65 -18.01
C ALA A 187 7.23 -14.11 -16.72
N ASP A 188 7.75 -12.88 -16.74
CA ASP A 188 8.52 -12.31 -15.62
C ASP A 188 7.71 -11.37 -14.69
N SER A 189 6.41 -11.12 -14.96
CA SER A 189 5.58 -10.20 -14.15
C SER A 189 4.22 -10.81 -13.78
N PRO A 190 4.16 -11.87 -12.94
CA PRO A 190 2.90 -12.43 -12.49
C PRO A 190 2.16 -11.51 -11.52
N ILE A 191 0.84 -11.65 -11.44
CA ILE A 191 0.04 -11.06 -10.37
C ILE A 191 0.16 -11.99 -9.17
N THR A 192 0.59 -11.44 -8.02
CA THR A 192 0.81 -12.24 -6.81
C THR A 192 0.15 -11.66 -5.58
N ILE A 193 -0.37 -12.53 -4.73
CA ILE A 193 -0.82 -12.21 -3.38
C ILE A 193 -0.02 -13.11 -2.42
N THR A 194 0.82 -12.48 -1.60
CA THR A 194 1.74 -13.16 -0.68
C THR A 194 1.65 -12.55 0.71
N LYS A 195 2.30 -13.19 1.69
CA LYS A 195 2.48 -12.60 3.04
C LYS A 195 3.19 -11.24 3.04
N ASN A 196 3.91 -10.90 1.97
CA ASN A 196 4.66 -9.65 1.85
C ASN A 196 3.86 -8.54 1.13
N GLY A 197 2.66 -8.84 0.62
CA GLY A 197 1.81 -7.86 -0.08
C GLY A 197 1.30 -8.36 -1.43
N ILE A 198 0.92 -7.39 -2.28
CA ILE A 198 0.30 -7.60 -3.59
C ILE A 198 1.22 -7.07 -4.68
N SER A 199 1.48 -7.87 -5.72
CA SER A 199 2.06 -7.41 -6.98
C SER A 199 0.99 -7.44 -8.06
N ALA A 200 0.85 -6.34 -8.81
CA ALA A 200 -0.04 -6.26 -9.96
C ALA A 200 0.62 -6.72 -11.28
N GLY A 201 1.89 -7.18 -11.25
CA GLY A 201 2.59 -7.66 -12.45
C GLY A 201 2.64 -6.62 -13.57
N ASP A 202 3.00 -5.38 -13.23
CA ASP A 202 3.03 -4.21 -14.14
C ASP A 202 1.69 -3.86 -14.81
N LYS A 203 0.58 -4.43 -14.33
CA LYS A 203 -0.77 -4.07 -14.76
C LYS A 203 -1.32 -2.91 -13.92
N PRO A 204 -2.14 -2.03 -14.52
CA PRO A 204 -2.85 -1.02 -13.76
C PRO A 204 -3.88 -1.66 -12.83
N ILE A 205 -3.99 -1.14 -11.61
CA ILE A 205 -5.09 -1.46 -10.71
C ILE A 205 -6.23 -0.48 -11.01
N THR A 206 -7.33 -1.00 -11.55
CA THR A 206 -8.51 -0.21 -11.95
C THR A 206 -9.69 -0.48 -11.02
N ASN A 207 -10.74 0.34 -11.13
CA ASN A 207 -11.94 0.23 -10.28
C ASN A 207 -11.65 0.38 -8.77
N VAL A 208 -10.66 1.20 -8.43
CA VAL A 208 -10.31 1.56 -7.06
C VAL A 208 -10.86 2.95 -6.76
N SER A 209 -11.46 3.11 -5.58
CA SER A 209 -11.84 4.41 -5.02
C SER A 209 -11.01 4.67 -3.77
N SER A 210 -10.42 5.87 -3.67
CA SER A 210 -9.71 6.34 -2.47
C SER A 210 -10.67 6.75 -1.35
N SER A 211 -11.94 7.02 -1.69
CA SER A 211 -12.94 7.68 -0.82
C SER A 211 -12.49 9.04 -0.27
N LEU A 212 -11.49 9.69 -0.88
CA LEU A 212 -11.07 11.03 -0.48
C LEU A 212 -12.12 12.07 -0.93
N PRO A 213 -12.64 12.90 -0.01
CA PRO A 213 -13.58 13.94 -0.38
C PRO A 213 -12.86 15.10 -1.06
N THR A 214 -13.64 15.99 -1.67
CA THR A 214 -13.17 17.32 -2.09
C THR A 214 -13.65 18.39 -1.13
N TYR A 215 -12.94 19.50 -1.03
CA TYR A 215 -13.47 20.70 -0.39
C TYR A 215 -14.75 21.16 -1.11
N THR A 216 -15.73 21.65 -0.35
CA THR A 216 -16.99 22.20 -0.87
C THR A 216 -17.03 23.73 -0.77
N ASP A 217 -16.21 24.29 0.12
CA ASP A 217 -16.08 25.71 0.42
C ASP A 217 -15.09 26.43 -0.50
N ALA A 218 -15.48 27.60 -0.99
CA ALA A 218 -14.56 28.51 -1.67
C ALA A 218 -13.51 29.01 -0.66
N PRO A 219 -12.25 29.23 -1.09
CA PRO A 219 -11.76 29.15 -2.47
C PRO A 219 -11.25 27.76 -2.89
N ARG A 220 -11.37 26.75 -2.05
CA ARG A 220 -10.79 25.41 -2.27
C ARG A 220 -11.72 24.44 -2.98
N THR A 221 -12.97 24.82 -3.25
CA THR A 221 -14.01 23.96 -3.84
C THR A 221 -13.47 23.08 -4.97
N GLY A 222 -13.63 21.77 -4.85
CA GLY A 222 -13.19 20.79 -5.86
C GLY A 222 -11.73 20.34 -5.76
N LEU A 223 -10.89 20.95 -4.91
CA LEU A 223 -9.59 20.39 -4.55
C LEU A 223 -9.75 19.20 -3.61
N VAL A 224 -8.84 18.22 -3.71
CA VAL A 224 -8.82 17.04 -2.83
C VAL A 224 -8.59 17.46 -1.39
N ASN A 225 -9.37 16.90 -0.47
CA ASN A 225 -9.24 17.15 0.96
C ASN A 225 -8.56 15.96 1.64
N LEU A 226 -7.34 16.19 2.11
CA LEU A 226 -6.50 15.16 2.76
C LEU A 226 -6.57 15.20 4.30
N THR A 227 -7.38 16.06 4.91
CA THR A 227 -7.39 16.28 6.37
C THR A 227 -7.67 15.01 7.18
N ASN A 228 -8.53 14.13 6.68
CA ASN A 228 -8.88 12.86 7.33
C ASN A 228 -8.39 11.64 6.52
N ALA A 229 -7.37 11.83 5.68
CA ALA A 229 -6.84 10.74 4.86
C ALA A 229 -6.11 9.71 5.75
N THR A 230 -6.37 8.43 5.52
CA THR A 230 -5.58 7.34 6.10
C THR A 230 -4.29 7.19 5.28
N PRO A 231 -3.09 7.36 5.87
CA PRO A 231 -1.83 7.38 5.12
C PRO A 231 -1.51 6.12 4.30
N ASN A 232 -2.10 4.98 4.68
CA ASN A 232 -1.86 3.68 4.04
C ASN A 232 -2.89 3.33 2.95
N ASN A 233 -3.83 4.23 2.66
CA ASN A 233 -4.80 4.00 1.59
C ASN A 233 -4.17 4.28 0.22
N VAL A 234 -4.67 3.59 -0.79
CA VAL A 234 -4.29 3.82 -2.19
C VAL A 234 -4.86 5.16 -2.67
N ALA A 235 -4.01 6.01 -3.25
CA ALA A 235 -4.44 7.17 -4.01
C ALA A 235 -4.76 6.78 -5.46
N THR A 236 -5.75 7.43 -6.04
CA THR A 236 -6.17 7.24 -7.44
C THR A 236 -5.69 8.41 -8.29
N VAL A 237 -5.64 8.21 -9.61
CA VAL A 237 -5.38 9.31 -10.56
C VAL A 237 -6.40 10.44 -10.40
N GLY A 238 -7.64 10.11 -10.06
CA GLY A 238 -8.70 11.10 -9.80
C GLY A 238 -8.44 11.97 -8.57
N ASP A 239 -7.66 11.52 -7.59
CA ASP A 239 -7.23 12.33 -6.46
C ASP A 239 -6.14 13.32 -6.88
N LEU A 240 -5.15 12.82 -7.65
CA LEU A 240 -4.03 13.63 -8.15
C LEU A 240 -4.51 14.77 -9.07
N GLN A 241 -5.51 14.52 -9.90
CA GLN A 241 -6.16 15.54 -10.75
C GLN A 241 -6.81 16.69 -9.95
N LYS A 242 -7.10 16.45 -8.67
CA LYS A 242 -7.70 17.42 -7.76
C LYS A 242 -6.71 17.97 -6.75
N MET A 243 -5.43 17.59 -6.83
CA MET A 243 -4.38 18.23 -6.05
C MET A 243 -4.11 19.65 -6.56
N GLY A 244 -3.87 20.56 -5.64
CA GLY A 244 -3.57 21.94 -5.94
C GLY A 244 -3.57 22.80 -4.68
N TRP A 245 -3.35 24.09 -4.87
CA TRP A 245 -3.37 25.11 -3.83
C TRP A 245 -4.08 26.35 -4.35
N VAL A 246 -4.40 27.31 -3.46
CA VAL A 246 -5.09 28.55 -3.82
C VAL A 246 -4.10 29.70 -3.77
N VAL A 247 -4.05 30.51 -4.84
CA VAL A 247 -3.35 31.80 -4.88
C VAL A 247 -4.37 32.92 -4.70
N GLN A 248 -4.09 33.88 -3.81
CA GLN A 248 -4.98 35.01 -3.54
C GLN A 248 -4.23 36.33 -3.43
N SER A 249 -4.94 37.41 -3.73
CA SER A 249 -4.53 38.78 -3.37
C SER A 249 -5.75 39.62 -3.03
N ASP A 250 -5.57 40.59 -2.15
CA ASP A 250 -6.67 41.49 -1.73
C ASP A 250 -7.21 42.36 -2.87
N LYS A 251 -6.53 42.38 -4.02
CA LYS A 251 -6.86 43.18 -5.20
C LYS A 251 -6.67 42.39 -6.49
N THR A 252 -7.49 42.70 -7.50
CA THR A 252 -7.41 42.17 -8.86
C THR A 252 -6.79 43.21 -9.78
N THR A 253 -5.85 42.81 -10.64
CA THR A 253 -5.27 43.71 -11.64
C THR A 253 -6.37 44.26 -12.57
N GLY A 254 -6.45 45.58 -12.71
CA GLY A 254 -7.49 46.26 -13.50
C GLY A 254 -8.75 46.65 -12.72
N ASP A 255 -9.00 46.04 -11.55
CA ASP A 255 -10.08 46.42 -10.64
C ASP A 255 -9.64 46.22 -9.18
N THR A 256 -9.06 47.26 -8.60
CA THR A 256 -8.48 47.21 -7.26
C THR A 256 -9.51 47.18 -6.12
N SER A 257 -10.80 47.19 -6.44
CA SER A 257 -11.89 47.06 -5.46
C SER A 257 -12.25 45.61 -5.13
N LYS A 258 -11.74 44.64 -5.91
CA LYS A 258 -12.08 43.22 -5.79
C LYS A 258 -10.86 42.38 -5.46
N GLU A 259 -11.04 41.42 -4.57
CA GLU A 259 -10.04 40.38 -4.30
C GLU A 259 -9.88 39.44 -5.50
N PHE A 260 -8.68 38.90 -5.68
CA PHE A 260 -8.38 37.84 -6.65
C PHE A 260 -8.21 36.52 -5.89
N SER A 261 -8.79 35.45 -6.42
CA SER A 261 -8.61 34.09 -5.91
C SER A 261 -8.67 33.11 -7.07
N ASN A 262 -7.70 32.21 -7.16
CA ASN A 262 -7.70 31.15 -8.15
C ASN A 262 -7.01 29.89 -7.62
N GLN A 263 -7.32 28.74 -8.21
CA GLN A 263 -6.66 27.47 -7.92
C GLN A 263 -5.47 27.26 -8.86
N VAL A 264 -4.39 26.68 -8.33
CA VAL A 264 -3.21 26.25 -9.07
C VAL A 264 -3.11 24.73 -8.91
N LYS A 265 -3.37 24.00 -9.99
CA LYS A 265 -3.31 22.55 -10.08
C LYS A 265 -2.05 22.10 -10.80
N ASN A 266 -1.88 20.78 -10.94
CA ASN A 266 -0.76 20.22 -11.69
C ASN A 266 -0.71 20.78 -13.12
N ALA A 267 0.49 21.23 -13.53
CA ALA A 267 0.80 21.88 -14.80
C ALA A 267 0.22 23.31 -15.02
N ASP A 268 -0.44 23.91 -14.03
CA ASP A 268 -0.77 25.34 -14.09
C ASP A 268 0.49 26.21 -13.91
N VAL A 269 0.46 27.42 -14.49
CA VAL A 269 1.59 28.35 -14.48
C VAL A 269 1.24 29.60 -13.68
N VAL A 270 2.07 29.95 -12.70
CA VAL A 270 2.00 31.22 -11.97
C VAL A 270 3.11 32.13 -12.50
N LYS A 271 2.73 33.31 -13.00
CA LYS A 271 3.66 34.32 -13.51
C LYS A 271 3.62 35.57 -12.63
N PHE A 272 4.77 35.94 -12.05
CA PHE A 272 4.92 37.19 -11.33
C PHE A 272 5.31 38.31 -12.31
N VAL A 273 4.64 39.45 -12.24
CA VAL A 273 4.82 40.57 -13.17
C VAL A 273 5.04 41.85 -12.39
N GLY A 274 6.17 42.53 -12.64
CA GLY A 274 6.45 43.88 -12.14
C GLY A 274 5.90 44.95 -13.08
N THR A 275 5.32 46.01 -12.54
CA THR A 275 4.84 47.18 -13.29
C THR A 275 5.18 48.47 -12.54
N GLY A 276 5.30 49.59 -13.27
CA GLY A 276 5.69 50.87 -12.67
C GLY A 276 7.15 50.90 -12.21
N ALA A 277 7.40 51.33 -10.98
CA ALA A 277 8.74 51.42 -10.40
C ALA A 277 9.26 50.09 -9.84
N ALA A 278 8.40 49.07 -9.72
CA ALA A 278 8.76 47.76 -9.21
C ALA A 278 9.17 46.82 -10.35
N THR A 279 10.36 46.24 -10.26
CA THR A 279 10.82 45.15 -11.14
C THR A 279 10.69 43.82 -10.40
N VAL A 280 10.27 42.79 -11.13
CA VAL A 280 10.21 41.42 -10.61
C VAL A 280 11.18 40.58 -11.41
N SER A 281 12.13 39.96 -10.73
CA SER A 281 13.08 39.00 -11.28
C SER A 281 13.03 37.70 -10.49
N ALA A 282 13.55 36.64 -11.08
CA ALA A 282 13.60 35.34 -10.42
C ALA A 282 14.92 34.64 -10.74
N ASN A 283 15.42 33.88 -9.79
CA ASN A 283 16.53 32.96 -9.98
C ASN A 283 16.29 31.69 -9.15
N THR A 284 16.80 30.55 -9.62
CA THR A 284 16.85 29.32 -8.83
C THR A 284 18.25 29.20 -8.23
N THR A 285 18.33 29.09 -6.90
CA THR A 285 19.60 28.89 -6.20
C THR A 285 20.14 27.47 -6.42
N ALA A 286 21.40 27.24 -6.06
CA ALA A 286 22.07 25.96 -6.29
C ALA A 286 21.44 24.77 -5.53
N ASP A 287 20.67 25.03 -4.47
CA ASP A 287 19.90 24.04 -3.69
C ASP A 287 18.50 23.77 -4.25
N GLY A 288 18.10 24.44 -5.34
CA GLY A 288 16.78 24.28 -5.97
C GLY A 288 15.69 25.22 -5.44
N THR A 289 16.02 26.16 -4.55
CA THR A 289 15.05 27.17 -4.09
C THR A 289 14.79 28.21 -5.17
N ASN A 290 13.53 28.44 -5.51
CA ASN A 290 13.13 29.52 -6.42
C ASN A 290 13.00 30.83 -5.64
N VAL A 291 13.85 31.81 -5.94
CA VAL A 291 13.84 33.13 -5.32
C VAL A 291 13.18 34.12 -6.27
N ILE A 292 12.07 34.73 -5.83
CA ILE A 292 11.44 35.84 -6.52
C ILE A 292 11.89 37.14 -5.84
N THR A 293 12.60 37.98 -6.59
CA THR A 293 13.08 39.28 -6.11
C THR A 293 12.15 40.37 -6.63
N ILE A 294 11.64 41.19 -5.72
CA ILE A 294 10.85 42.38 -6.02
C ILE A 294 11.68 43.57 -5.59
N ASP A 295 12.10 44.38 -6.56
CA ASP A 295 12.95 45.56 -6.34
C ASP A 295 12.22 46.83 -6.78
N VAL A 296 12.34 47.90 -6.01
CA VAL A 296 11.72 49.20 -6.30
C VAL A 296 12.81 50.24 -6.41
N ALA A 297 12.92 50.87 -7.59
CA ALA A 297 13.91 51.92 -7.78
C ALA A 297 13.66 53.08 -6.82
N GLU A 298 14.68 53.49 -6.05
CA GLU A 298 14.61 54.67 -5.20
C GLU A 298 14.40 55.92 -6.06
N ALA A 299 13.32 56.65 -5.80
CA ALA A 299 13.13 57.99 -6.34
C ALA A 299 14.09 58.94 -5.63
N LYS A 300 15.30 59.16 -6.17
CA LYS A 300 16.10 60.32 -5.78
C LYS A 300 15.32 61.56 -6.20
N ALA A 301 14.79 62.31 -5.23
CA ALA A 301 14.33 63.67 -5.49
C ALA A 301 15.47 64.39 -6.23
N GLY A 302 15.21 64.89 -7.43
CA GLY A 302 16.20 65.48 -8.34
C GLY A 302 16.78 66.81 -7.84
N LEU A 303 17.16 66.87 -6.55
CA LEU A 303 17.90 67.96 -5.97
C LEU A 303 19.25 68.04 -6.68
N THR A 304 19.48 69.17 -7.32
CA THR A 304 20.78 69.48 -7.90
C THR A 304 21.51 70.42 -6.96
N THR A 305 22.84 70.37 -6.92
CA THR A 305 23.62 71.29 -6.09
C THR A 305 23.35 72.73 -6.53
N GLY A 306 23.03 73.59 -5.57
CA GLY A 306 23.02 75.05 -5.72
C GLY A 306 24.28 75.62 -5.09
N ASN A 307 24.73 76.78 -5.59
CA ASN A 307 25.92 77.44 -5.08
C ASN A 307 25.51 78.62 -4.20
N ILE A 308 26.25 78.82 -3.10
CA ILE A 308 26.21 80.06 -2.32
C ILE A 308 27.52 80.81 -2.57
N THR A 309 27.45 82.10 -2.87
CA THR A 309 28.60 82.95 -3.16
C THR A 309 28.62 84.13 -2.20
N VAL A 310 29.76 84.38 -1.58
CA VAL A 310 30.02 85.65 -0.89
C VAL A 310 30.59 86.62 -1.90
N ASN A 311 29.94 87.77 -2.04
CA ASN A 311 30.29 88.76 -3.04
C ASN A 311 31.59 89.48 -2.64
N ASP A 312 32.48 89.70 -3.63
CA ASP A 312 33.76 90.40 -3.46
C ASP A 312 33.65 91.93 -3.72
N GLY A 313 32.47 92.41 -4.13
CA GLY A 313 32.19 93.81 -4.40
C GLY A 313 32.71 94.33 -5.74
N THR A 314 33.15 93.45 -6.65
CA THR A 314 33.45 93.82 -8.05
C THR A 314 32.22 94.32 -8.81
N ASN A 315 31.02 93.89 -8.39
CA ASN A 315 29.73 94.36 -8.89
C ASN A 315 29.09 95.37 -7.91
N PRO A 316 28.77 96.62 -8.33
CA PRO A 316 28.13 97.62 -7.47
C PRO A 316 26.76 97.21 -6.92
N ALA A 317 26.02 96.33 -7.61
CA ALA A 317 24.73 95.81 -7.16
C ALA A 317 24.86 94.70 -6.09
N GLN A 318 26.07 94.23 -5.81
CA GLN A 318 26.39 93.16 -4.88
C GLN A 318 27.58 93.59 -4.00
N PRO A 319 27.35 94.41 -2.96
CA PRO A 319 28.41 94.92 -2.12
C PRO A 319 29.24 93.81 -1.48
N ALA A 320 30.55 93.99 -1.37
CA ALA A 320 31.40 92.97 -0.75
C ALA A 320 30.94 92.60 0.68
N GLY A 321 31.01 91.32 1.03
CA GLY A 321 30.54 90.80 2.34
C GLY A 321 29.07 90.39 2.38
N THR A 322 28.30 90.67 1.33
CA THR A 322 26.93 90.15 1.16
C THR A 322 26.93 88.73 0.56
N VAL A 323 25.88 87.96 0.83
CA VAL A 323 25.71 86.58 0.33
C VAL A 323 24.66 86.55 -0.79
N SER A 324 24.97 85.85 -1.87
CA SER A 324 24.04 85.52 -2.96
C SER A 324 23.99 84.01 -3.18
N GLY A 325 22.91 83.50 -3.75
CA GLY A 325 22.77 82.08 -4.05
C GLY A 325 21.72 81.81 -5.12
N ASP A 326 21.75 80.61 -5.69
CA ASP A 326 20.74 80.17 -6.65
C ASP A 326 19.40 79.92 -5.93
N THR A 327 18.41 80.79 -6.16
CA THR A 327 17.08 80.72 -5.54
C THR A 327 16.07 79.90 -6.35
N THR A 328 16.52 79.16 -7.37
CA THR A 328 15.63 78.31 -8.18
C THR A 328 15.16 77.09 -7.38
N ASN A 329 13.87 76.74 -7.47
CA ASN A 329 13.32 75.56 -6.81
C ASN A 329 14.08 74.27 -7.20
N GLY A 330 14.38 73.43 -6.21
CA GLY A 330 15.07 72.15 -6.42
C GLY A 330 16.60 72.20 -6.28
N LYS A 331 17.13 73.27 -5.70
CA LYS A 331 18.55 73.41 -5.36
C LYS A 331 18.81 73.16 -3.87
N ALA A 332 19.91 72.49 -3.56
CA ALA A 332 20.40 72.33 -2.20
C ALA A 332 21.86 72.82 -2.10
N ALA A 333 22.16 73.62 -1.09
CA ALA A 333 23.53 73.99 -0.74
C ALA A 333 24.18 72.88 0.09
N SER A 334 25.49 72.70 -0.05
CA SER A 334 26.26 71.83 0.84
C SER A 334 26.48 72.48 2.21
N VAL A 335 26.88 71.67 3.20
CA VAL A 335 27.31 72.19 4.51
C VAL A 335 28.50 73.14 4.32
N ASP A 336 29.43 72.82 3.41
CA ASP A 336 30.58 73.67 3.10
C ASP A 336 30.17 75.02 2.52
N ASP A 337 29.17 75.06 1.62
CA ASP A 337 28.64 76.31 1.07
C ASP A 337 28.07 77.22 2.16
N VAL A 338 27.34 76.65 3.11
CA VAL A 338 26.75 77.39 4.23
C VAL A 338 27.84 77.88 5.18
N VAL A 339 28.80 77.02 5.56
CA VAL A 339 29.92 77.39 6.43
C VAL A 339 30.74 78.51 5.81
N LYS A 340 31.05 78.40 4.52
CA LYS A 340 31.78 79.44 3.78
C LYS A 340 31.01 80.75 3.76
N ALA A 341 29.72 80.69 3.43
CA ALA A 341 28.88 81.88 3.38
C ALA A 341 28.83 82.61 4.74
N VAL A 342 28.65 81.87 5.83
CA VAL A 342 28.62 82.44 7.18
C VAL A 342 29.96 83.06 7.55
N ASN A 343 31.07 82.34 7.35
CA ASN A 343 32.38 82.79 7.82
C ASN A 343 33.00 83.89 6.95
N GLU A 344 32.68 83.95 5.66
CA GLU A 344 33.24 84.96 4.74
C GLU A 344 32.31 86.17 4.56
N SER A 345 31.04 86.09 4.96
CA SER A 345 30.14 87.24 4.97
C SER A 345 30.42 88.18 6.14
N GLY A 346 30.04 89.45 5.99
CA GLY A 346 30.30 90.47 6.98
C GLY A 346 29.73 91.84 6.61
N PHE A 347 29.99 92.84 7.46
CA PHE A 347 29.59 94.22 7.20
C PHE A 347 30.81 95.10 6.90
N LYS A 348 30.61 96.13 6.07
CA LYS A 348 31.67 97.08 5.71
C LYS A 348 31.77 98.22 6.71
N VAL A 349 33.00 98.57 7.10
CA VAL A 349 33.31 99.78 7.88
C VAL A 349 34.09 100.76 6.99
N ALA A 350 33.58 101.97 6.82
CA ALA A 350 34.28 103.00 6.04
C ALA A 350 35.42 103.62 6.88
N ALA A 351 36.67 103.43 6.46
CA ALA A 351 37.82 104.09 7.07
C ALA A 351 38.06 105.47 6.41
N ASN A 352 38.16 106.53 7.21
CA ASN A 352 38.52 107.87 6.72
C ASN A 352 40.05 108.05 6.84
N GLY A 353 40.78 107.80 5.76
CA GLY A 353 42.17 108.28 5.61
C GLY A 353 43.35 107.35 5.97
N THR A 354 43.27 106.02 5.80
CA THR A 354 44.49 105.16 5.80
C THR A 354 44.53 104.13 4.67
N THR A 355 45.76 103.85 4.22
CA THR A 355 46.16 102.92 3.16
C THR A 355 46.07 101.47 3.58
N SER A 356 45.50 100.63 2.71
CA SER A 356 45.35 99.18 2.79
C SER A 356 46.63 98.44 3.25
N LYS A 357 46.46 97.35 4.02
CA LYS A 357 47.57 96.49 4.49
C LYS A 357 48.07 95.53 3.40
N ASP A 358 47.29 95.31 2.34
CA ASP A 358 47.69 94.53 1.16
C ASP A 358 47.43 95.32 -0.15
N PRO A 359 48.47 95.85 -0.81
CA PRO A 359 48.33 96.66 -2.03
C PRO A 359 47.65 95.97 -3.23
N LYS A 360 47.40 94.65 -3.19
CA LYS A 360 46.80 93.90 -4.31
C LYS A 360 45.29 93.67 -4.21
N GLU A 361 44.64 93.85 -3.06
CA GLU A 361 43.20 93.57 -2.87
C GLU A 361 42.49 94.62 -1.98
N PRO A 362 42.43 95.91 -2.39
CA PRO A 362 41.97 97.01 -1.54
C PRO A 362 40.48 96.98 -1.16
N SER A 363 39.67 96.09 -1.76
CA SER A 363 38.23 95.96 -1.50
C SER A 363 37.88 95.08 -0.29
N LYS A 364 38.83 94.26 0.20
CA LYS A 364 38.62 93.34 1.35
C LYS A 364 39.00 93.91 2.71
N ASP A 365 39.78 94.99 2.74
CA ASP A 365 40.39 95.51 3.98
C ASP A 365 39.43 96.16 4.99
N ASN A 366 38.13 96.20 4.69
CA ASN A 366 37.13 96.91 5.48
C ASN A 366 35.89 96.07 5.79
N ILE A 367 35.92 94.74 5.58
CA ILE A 367 34.83 93.85 5.97
C ILE A 367 35.15 93.27 7.35
N VAL A 368 34.21 93.39 8.29
CA VAL A 368 34.25 92.70 9.57
C VAL A 368 33.44 91.42 9.40
N ASN A 369 34.13 90.28 9.31
CA ASN A 369 33.54 88.97 9.11
C ASN A 369 33.11 88.33 10.45
N ALA A 370 32.40 87.21 10.39
CA ALA A 370 32.06 86.44 11.57
C ALA A 370 33.33 86.01 12.34
N GLY A 371 33.44 86.40 13.61
CA GLY A 371 34.58 86.09 14.47
C GLY A 371 35.68 87.16 14.49
N ASP A 372 35.62 88.19 13.63
CA ASP A 372 36.56 89.31 13.68
C ASP A 372 36.31 90.20 14.91
N VAL A 373 37.39 90.77 15.46
CA VAL A 373 37.32 91.70 16.60
C VAL A 373 37.38 93.14 16.10
N LEU A 374 36.29 93.89 16.28
CA LEU A 374 36.26 95.33 16.02
C LEU A 374 36.66 96.10 17.29
N ASN A 375 37.81 96.76 17.25
CA ASN A 375 38.33 97.54 18.39
C ASN A 375 38.11 99.05 18.21
N PHE A 376 37.55 99.69 19.23
CA PHE A 376 37.40 101.15 19.29
C PHE A 376 38.46 101.73 20.22
N ALA A 377 39.55 102.24 19.64
CA ALA A 377 40.67 102.78 20.39
C ALA A 377 40.41 104.20 20.91
N ASN A 378 41.04 104.56 22.03
CA ASN A 378 41.07 105.94 22.53
C ASN A 378 41.88 106.83 21.58
N GLY A 379 41.34 108.01 21.25
CA GLY A 379 42.04 109.03 20.45
C GLY A 379 42.73 110.07 21.33
N GLN A 380 43.50 110.98 20.72
CA GLN A 380 44.05 112.12 21.46
C GLN A 380 42.91 112.99 22.02
N GLY A 381 42.87 113.14 23.35
CA GLY A 381 41.83 113.90 24.04
C GLY A 381 40.43 113.27 24.00
N THR A 382 40.30 111.98 23.68
CA THR A 382 39.00 111.27 23.72
C THR A 382 39.13 109.87 24.30
N LYS A 383 38.09 109.39 24.97
CA LYS A 383 38.00 108.02 25.48
C LYS A 383 36.83 107.30 24.81
N ALA A 384 37.11 106.19 24.14
CA ALA A 384 36.10 105.32 23.58
C ALA A 384 35.58 104.40 24.70
N ASN A 385 34.29 104.51 25.01
CA ASN A 385 33.60 103.66 25.95
C ASN A 385 32.58 102.81 25.19
N VAL A 386 32.79 101.49 25.19
CA VAL A 386 31.87 100.53 24.59
C VAL A 386 31.12 99.85 25.73
N THR A 387 29.79 100.00 25.75
CA THR A 387 28.92 99.30 26.70
C THR A 387 27.98 98.38 25.94
N VAL A 388 27.75 97.19 26.48
CA VAL A 388 26.81 96.22 25.93
C VAL A 388 25.68 96.06 26.94
N ASP A 389 24.46 96.35 26.51
CA ASP A 389 23.23 96.12 27.28
C ASP A 389 22.26 95.29 26.43
N GLY A 390 22.09 94.02 26.80
CA GLY A 390 21.39 93.03 25.99
C GLY A 390 21.96 92.91 24.58
N ASN A 391 21.11 93.11 23.56
CA ASN A 391 21.47 93.02 22.14
C ASN A 391 21.96 94.36 21.55
N THR A 392 22.07 95.43 22.36
CA THR A 392 22.51 96.74 21.88
C THR A 392 23.91 97.04 22.37
N THR A 393 24.84 97.25 21.43
CA THR A 393 26.16 97.80 21.73
C THR A 393 26.14 99.31 21.53
N THR A 394 26.39 100.07 22.59
CA THR A 394 26.56 101.51 22.53
C THR A 394 28.03 101.86 22.52
N VAL A 395 28.48 102.53 21.47
CA VAL A 395 29.83 103.10 21.40
C VAL A 395 29.71 104.60 21.65
N ARG A 396 30.31 105.06 22.75
CA ARG A 396 30.32 106.47 23.14
C ARG A 396 31.76 106.99 23.14
N ILE A 397 32.00 108.08 22.43
CA ILE A 397 33.29 108.78 22.45
C ILE A 397 33.17 109.96 23.39
N ASP A 398 33.76 109.82 24.57
CA ASP A 398 33.80 110.87 25.58
C ASP A 398 34.99 111.81 25.33
N SER A 399 34.76 113.11 25.49
CA SER A 399 35.79 114.14 25.46
C SER A 399 35.79 114.86 26.81
N PRO A 400 36.98 115.20 27.38
CA PRO A 400 37.08 116.05 28.56
C PRO A 400 36.75 117.53 28.24
N LEU A 401 36.34 117.83 27.01
CA LEU A 401 35.88 119.14 26.57
C LEU A 401 34.35 119.19 26.70
N ALA A 402 33.86 120.00 27.63
CA ALA A 402 32.43 120.34 27.72
C ALA A 402 32.22 121.74 27.13
N TYR A 403 31.35 121.84 26.12
CA TYR A 403 30.85 123.12 25.63
C TYR A 403 29.86 123.67 26.66
N VAL A 404 30.22 124.76 27.32
CA VAL A 404 29.36 125.42 28.30
C VAL A 404 28.84 126.73 27.72
N ASN A 405 27.54 126.99 27.88
CA ASN A 405 26.98 128.31 27.63
C ASN A 405 27.44 129.24 28.76
N SER A 406 28.22 130.27 28.44
CA SER A 406 28.80 131.22 29.41
C SER A 406 27.76 132.00 30.23
N THR A 407 26.49 131.94 29.84
CA THR A 407 25.37 132.58 30.54
C THR A 407 24.42 131.59 31.25
N ALA A 408 24.54 130.28 30.99
CA ALA A 408 23.71 129.23 31.58
C ALA A 408 24.48 127.89 31.64
N PRO A 409 25.24 127.61 32.72
CA PRO A 409 26.20 126.48 32.78
C PRO A 409 25.60 125.07 32.68
N THR A 410 24.27 124.92 32.78
CA THR A 410 23.54 123.64 32.71
C THR A 410 22.83 123.41 31.37
N ASP A 411 22.83 124.38 30.46
CA ASP A 411 22.21 124.28 29.14
C ASP A 411 23.13 123.53 28.16
N THR A 412 22.67 122.35 27.73
CA THR A 412 23.38 121.45 26.79
C THR A 412 22.82 121.52 25.36
N SER A 413 21.83 122.38 25.11
CA SER A 413 21.08 122.42 23.85
C SER A 413 21.67 123.38 22.78
N ASN A 414 22.65 124.22 23.13
CA ASN A 414 23.22 125.23 22.24
C ASN A 414 24.76 125.36 22.41
N PRO A 415 25.60 124.67 21.62
CA PRO A 415 27.05 124.69 21.81
C PRO A 415 27.67 126.04 21.42
N THR A 416 28.48 126.63 22.33
CA THR A 416 29.26 127.87 22.08
C THR A 416 30.71 127.54 21.72
N ASN A 417 31.47 128.50 21.18
CA ASN A 417 32.90 128.32 20.84
C ASN A 417 33.84 128.35 22.07
N THR A 418 33.31 128.33 23.30
CA THR A 418 34.09 128.37 24.55
C THR A 418 34.10 127.00 25.19
N VAL A 419 35.29 126.48 25.49
CA VAL A 419 35.47 125.12 26.01
C VAL A 419 35.96 125.17 27.46
N LYS A 420 35.28 124.45 28.36
CA LYS A 420 35.77 124.23 29.72
C LYS A 420 36.42 122.84 29.79
N PHE A 421 37.67 122.80 30.23
CA PHE A 421 38.33 121.53 30.55
C PHE A 421 37.72 120.96 31.82
N VAL A 422 37.12 119.78 31.75
CA VAL A 422 36.65 119.03 32.91
C VAL A 422 37.62 117.87 33.16
N GLY A 423 38.79 118.20 33.69
CA GLY A 423 39.67 117.22 34.33
C GLY A 423 39.36 117.15 35.82
N SER A 424 39.20 115.96 36.37
CA SER A 424 39.28 115.76 37.82
C SER A 424 40.71 116.09 38.26
N ASP A 425 40.85 117.00 39.23
CA ASP A 425 42.15 117.39 39.78
C ASP A 425 42.96 116.13 40.17
N ALA A 426 44.18 116.04 39.66
CA ALA A 426 45.17 115.12 40.20
C ALA A 426 45.59 115.65 41.58
N ALA A 427 45.26 114.88 42.61
CA ALA A 427 46.11 114.66 43.77
C ALA A 427 46.53 113.18 43.76
#